data_AF-A0AAU2NB62-F1
#
_entry.id   AF-A0AAU2NB62-F1
#
_cell.length_a   1.000
_cell.length_b   1.000
_cell.length_c   1.000
_cell.angle_alpha   90.00
_cell.angle_beta   90.00
_cell.angle_gamma   90.00
#
_symmetry.space_group_name_H-M   'P 1'
#
loop_
_entity.id
_entity.type
_entity.pdbx_description
1 polymer ?
#
loop_
_entity_poly.entity_id
_entity_poly.type
_entity_poly.pdbx_seq_one_letter_code
_entity_poly.pdbx_strand_id
1 'polypeptide(L)'
;MRGVSRRGLLGLGLGAAAAMGIAGCGSPDTSGSGAPGPVRNPKPGEKPAARPIGDGSTADTGPQPNQPDPPVPLQPGETPPQFVVFSWDGAGEIGNGLFPRFLKLAKDHGAAMTFFLSGIYLLPESKRHLYRPPNNPVGASDIGYLKDENVRSTLTHVRQAWLDGHEIGTHFNGHFCAGSGSVGRWTPEDWQSEIDQAVSFVTNWRTNTGFTDLEPLPFDYGKELKGARTPCLLGRDSLLPTAERLGWRYDSSSPGGLQVWPVRRSGIWDLPLQSLPFPGHSFEVLSMDYNILANQSKSTTRGVPANYPGWRTQATATYLGGFRRAYETNRAPLFIGNHFEEWNGGIYMDAVEEALKGMADKRDVRLVSFRQFTDWLEVQDPKVLARLRGLGPGQSPAGGWSAYLTAA
;
A
#
# COMPACT_ATOMS: atom_id res chain seq x y z
N MET A 1 -2.29 -27.44 13.13
CA MET A 1 -1.50 -27.95 14.28
C MET A 1 -1.32 -26.80 15.27
N ARG A 2 -1.17 -27.09 16.58
CA ARG A 2 -1.11 -26.06 17.64
C ARG A 2 0.30 -25.45 17.78
N GLY A 3 0.37 -24.17 18.14
CA GLY A 3 1.55 -23.56 18.76
C GLY A 3 1.86 -22.14 18.28
N VAL A 4 2.49 -21.24 19.05
CA VAL A 4 2.68 -21.16 20.52
C VAL A 4 2.73 -19.66 20.85
N SER A 5 1.93 -19.20 21.82
CA SER A 5 2.04 -17.83 22.35
C SER A 5 3.33 -17.68 23.17
N ARG A 6 4.15 -16.67 22.86
CA ARG A 6 5.30 -16.30 23.71
C ARG A 6 4.94 -15.13 24.62
N ARG A 7 4.65 -15.44 25.88
CA ARG A 7 4.81 -14.51 27.01
C ARG A 7 6.10 -14.84 27.76
N GLY A 8 6.81 -13.79 28.18
CA GLY A 8 7.98 -13.80 29.06
C GLY A 8 8.44 -12.36 29.22
N LEU A 9 7.87 -11.61 30.17
CA LEU A 9 8.30 -11.50 31.58
C LEU A 9 9.48 -10.54 31.77
N LEU A 10 9.15 -9.32 32.20
CA LEU A 10 10.02 -8.46 33.01
C LEU A 10 9.29 -8.12 34.31
N GLY A 11 10.07 -7.98 35.39
CA GLY A 11 9.59 -8.09 36.77
C GLY A 11 9.06 -6.79 37.41
N LEU A 12 8.58 -6.96 38.65
CA LEU A 12 7.96 -5.94 39.51
C LEU A 12 8.94 -4.91 40.07
N GLY A 13 8.43 -3.70 40.32
CA GLY A 13 9.01 -2.69 41.20
C GLY A 13 7.93 -1.70 41.67
N LEU A 14 7.71 -1.59 42.99
CA LEU A 14 6.64 -0.79 43.62
C LEU A 14 7.17 0.58 44.11
N GLY A 15 6.30 1.61 44.13
CA GLY A 15 6.59 2.91 44.79
C GLY A 15 5.48 3.96 44.60
N ALA A 16 5.20 4.78 45.61
CA ALA A 16 4.05 5.72 45.68
C ALA A 16 4.37 6.92 46.62
N ALA A 17 3.55 7.98 46.81
CA ALA A 17 2.17 8.29 46.40
C ALA A 17 1.90 9.83 46.42
N ALA A 18 0.72 10.26 45.93
CA ALA A 18 0.01 11.53 46.27
C ALA A 18 0.67 12.87 45.82
N ALA A 19 -0.02 14.04 45.77
CA ALA A 19 -1.43 14.42 45.51
C ALA A 19 -1.56 15.98 45.42
N MET A 20 -2.68 16.50 44.87
CA MET A 20 -3.07 17.95 44.78
C MET A 20 -2.14 18.82 43.88
N GLY A 21 -2.49 19.93 43.22
CA GLY A 21 -3.69 20.74 42.96
C GLY A 21 -3.27 21.85 41.95
N ILE A 22 -4.00 22.89 41.53
CA ILE A 22 -5.36 23.42 41.75
C ILE A 22 -5.84 23.99 40.38
N ALA A 23 -7.13 24.32 40.20
CA ALA A 23 -7.73 24.84 38.96
C ALA A 23 -7.28 26.26 38.53
N GLY A 24 -7.48 26.57 37.24
CA GLY A 24 -7.41 27.93 36.67
C GLY A 24 -8.26 28.03 35.40
N CYS A 25 -9.43 28.67 35.47
CA CYS A 25 -10.38 28.80 34.36
C CYS A 25 -10.05 30.00 33.46
N GLY A 26 -10.31 29.89 32.15
CA GLY A 26 -10.23 31.04 31.22
C GLY A 26 -10.56 30.68 29.76
N SER A 27 -11.79 30.98 29.35
CA SER A 27 -12.30 30.92 27.97
C SER A 27 -13.39 32.00 27.81
N PRO A 28 -13.80 32.36 26.58
CA PRO A 28 -12.96 32.71 25.42
C PRO A 28 -13.43 34.04 24.78
N ASP A 29 -12.52 34.82 24.17
CA ASP A 29 -12.93 35.95 23.33
C ASP A 29 -13.30 35.49 21.91
N THR A 30 -14.44 35.98 21.43
CA THR A 30 -14.97 35.70 20.08
C THR A 30 -15.23 37.00 19.33
N SER A 31 -14.64 37.15 18.14
CA SER A 31 -15.16 37.95 17.01
C SER A 31 -14.16 37.95 15.84
N GLY A 32 -14.65 37.96 14.59
CA GLY A 32 -13.78 38.16 13.41
C GLY A 32 -14.01 37.22 12.22
N SER A 33 -15.27 36.97 11.82
CA SER A 33 -15.59 36.28 10.57
C SER A 33 -15.27 37.16 9.34
N GLY A 34 -14.03 37.08 8.85
CA GLY A 34 -13.60 37.73 7.62
C GLY A 34 -14.19 37.06 6.37
N ALA A 35 -14.83 37.85 5.50
CA ALA A 35 -15.36 37.36 4.22
C ALA A 35 -14.23 36.95 3.25
N PRO A 36 -14.43 35.97 2.35
CA PRO A 36 -13.41 35.60 1.37
C PRO A 36 -13.17 36.74 0.37
N GLY A 37 -11.93 37.20 0.27
CA GLY A 37 -11.50 38.11 -0.79
C GLY A 37 -11.53 37.44 -2.18
N PRO A 38 -11.49 38.23 -3.27
CA PRO A 38 -11.63 37.70 -4.63
C PRO A 38 -10.50 36.72 -4.99
N VAL A 39 -10.87 35.60 -5.59
CA VAL A 39 -9.93 34.55 -6.04
C VAL A 39 -9.03 35.13 -7.13
N ARG A 40 -7.76 35.33 -6.78
CA ARG A 40 -6.73 35.81 -7.71
C ARG A 40 -6.12 34.61 -8.45
N ASN A 41 -6.39 34.51 -9.75
CA ASN A 41 -5.77 33.48 -10.58
C ASN A 41 -4.24 33.65 -10.60
N PRO A 42 -3.44 32.56 -10.44
CA PRO A 42 -1.98 32.62 -10.49
C PRO A 42 -1.47 33.11 -11.86
N LYS A 43 -0.29 33.74 -11.87
CA LYS A 43 0.41 34.03 -13.14
C LYS A 43 1.07 32.76 -13.70
N PRO A 44 1.25 32.63 -15.02
CA PRO A 44 2.03 31.54 -15.60
C PRO A 44 3.44 31.50 -15.01
N GLY A 45 3.82 30.37 -14.40
CA GLY A 45 5.13 30.16 -13.76
C GLY A 45 5.15 30.26 -12.23
N GLU A 46 4.12 30.81 -11.58
CA GLU A 46 3.97 30.65 -10.12
C GLU A 46 3.47 29.24 -9.81
N LYS A 47 4.25 28.47 -9.03
CA LYS A 47 3.73 27.24 -8.40
C LYS A 47 2.53 27.64 -7.53
N PRO A 48 1.39 26.93 -7.58
CA PRO A 48 0.29 27.18 -6.67
C PRO A 48 0.80 27.16 -5.24
N ALA A 49 0.56 28.23 -4.48
CA ALA A 49 0.91 28.28 -3.08
C ALA A 49 0.17 27.14 -2.37
N ALA A 50 0.92 26.20 -1.76
CA ALA A 50 0.37 25.07 -1.03
C ALA A 50 -0.62 25.58 0.01
N ARG A 51 -1.86 25.08 -0.01
CA ARG A 51 -2.91 25.50 0.91
C ARG A 51 -3.01 24.49 2.05
N PRO A 52 -2.59 24.81 3.28
CA PRO A 52 -2.67 23.88 4.40
C PRO A 52 -4.12 23.42 4.63
N ILE A 53 -4.28 22.15 4.99
CA ILE A 53 -5.54 21.52 5.33
C ILE A 53 -5.47 21.13 6.81
N GLY A 54 -6.56 21.36 7.56
CA GLY A 54 -6.63 20.99 8.99
C GLY A 54 -5.57 21.71 9.83
N ASP A 55 -4.79 20.93 10.60
CA ASP A 55 -3.67 21.43 11.41
C ASP A 55 -2.40 21.74 10.60
N GLY A 56 -2.46 21.63 9.26
CA GLY A 56 -1.34 21.80 8.35
C GLY A 56 -0.47 20.55 8.16
N SER A 57 -0.89 19.39 8.66
CA SER A 57 -0.27 18.08 8.36
C SER A 57 -0.32 17.75 6.87
N THR A 58 -1.39 18.15 6.19
CA THR A 58 -1.61 18.00 4.74
C THR A 58 -1.79 19.37 4.09
N ALA A 59 -1.62 19.44 2.76
CA ALA A 59 -1.87 20.64 1.98
C ALA A 59 -2.40 20.28 0.58
N ASP A 60 -3.31 21.10 0.05
CA ASP A 60 -3.66 21.07 -1.37
C ASP A 60 -2.56 21.76 -2.17
N THR A 61 -1.86 20.99 -3.01
CA THR A 61 -0.84 21.48 -3.94
C THR A 61 -1.27 21.40 -5.41
N GLY A 62 -2.53 21.01 -5.68
CA GLY A 62 -3.04 20.74 -7.02
C GLY A 62 -2.88 19.28 -7.46
N PRO A 63 -2.94 19.00 -8.77
CA PRO A 63 -2.74 17.65 -9.32
C PRO A 63 -1.37 17.08 -8.96
N GLN A 64 -1.34 15.76 -8.75
CA GLN A 64 -0.10 15.04 -8.51
C GLN A 64 0.89 15.21 -9.68
N PRO A 65 2.16 15.58 -9.42
CA PRO A 65 3.19 15.62 -10.46
C PRO A 65 3.57 14.22 -10.95
N ASN A 66 4.36 14.17 -12.02
CA ASN A 66 5.01 12.95 -12.53
C ASN A 66 4.03 11.78 -12.83
N GLN A 67 2.78 12.09 -13.17
CA GLN A 67 1.83 11.11 -13.68
C GLN A 67 2.12 10.79 -15.15
N PRO A 68 1.84 9.54 -15.61
CA PRO A 68 1.90 9.20 -17.02
C PRO A 68 0.84 9.96 -17.82
N ASP A 69 0.99 9.95 -19.15
CA ASP A 69 -0.05 10.46 -20.05
C ASP A 69 -1.40 9.77 -19.77
N PRO A 70 -2.54 10.49 -19.92
CA PRO A 70 -3.87 9.91 -19.73
C PRO A 70 -4.04 8.63 -20.56
N PRO A 71 -4.51 7.53 -19.96
CA PRO A 71 -4.62 6.27 -20.66
C PRO A 71 -5.68 6.34 -21.76
N VAL A 72 -5.42 5.63 -22.85
CA VAL A 72 -6.34 5.48 -23.98
C VAL A 72 -6.88 4.04 -24.05
N PRO A 73 -8.07 3.82 -24.64
CA PRO A 73 -8.57 2.48 -24.95
C PRO A 73 -7.63 1.76 -25.93
N LEU A 74 -7.44 0.45 -25.73
CA LEU A 74 -6.75 -0.41 -26.69
C LEU A 74 -7.44 -0.35 -28.06
N GLN A 75 -6.64 -0.24 -29.11
CA GLN A 75 -7.16 -0.30 -30.47
C GLN A 75 -7.46 -1.76 -30.87
N PRO A 76 -8.39 -1.99 -31.82
CA PRO A 76 -8.72 -3.34 -32.29
C PRO A 76 -7.47 -4.13 -32.72
N GLY A 77 -7.23 -5.25 -32.05
CA GLY A 77 -6.09 -6.13 -32.32
C GLY A 77 -4.73 -5.68 -31.76
N GLU A 78 -4.67 -4.60 -30.97
CA GLU A 78 -3.46 -4.17 -30.26
C GLU A 78 -3.08 -5.18 -29.16
N THR A 79 -1.78 -5.46 -28.99
CA THR A 79 -1.29 -6.29 -27.88
C THR A 79 -1.38 -5.51 -26.56
N PRO A 80 -2.02 -6.03 -25.50
CA PRO A 80 -2.04 -5.36 -24.21
C PRO A 80 -0.63 -5.15 -23.64
N PRO A 81 -0.36 -3.98 -23.02
CA PRO A 81 0.86 -3.77 -22.26
C PRO A 81 0.99 -4.79 -21.12
N GLN A 82 2.21 -5.18 -20.78
CA GLN A 82 2.43 -5.95 -19.55
C GLN A 82 2.55 -4.99 -18.38
N PHE A 83 1.49 -4.91 -17.58
CA PHE A 83 1.52 -4.15 -16.34
C PHE A 83 2.23 -4.95 -15.24
N VAL A 84 3.07 -4.25 -14.47
CA VAL A 84 3.63 -4.75 -13.21
C VAL A 84 3.42 -3.67 -12.15
N VAL A 85 2.83 -4.03 -11.02
CA VAL A 85 2.59 -3.14 -9.88
C VAL A 85 3.37 -3.64 -8.69
N PHE A 86 4.27 -2.81 -8.16
CA PHE A 86 4.96 -3.06 -6.90
C PHE A 86 4.25 -2.27 -5.79
N SER A 87 3.90 -2.95 -4.70
CA SER A 87 3.32 -2.31 -3.52
C SER A 87 4.08 -2.61 -2.23
N TRP A 88 3.90 -1.72 -1.27
CA TRP A 88 4.56 -1.73 0.03
C TRP A 88 3.52 -1.68 1.14
N ASP A 89 3.45 -2.73 1.94
CA ASP A 89 2.46 -2.87 3.01
C ASP A 89 3.04 -2.28 4.31
N GLY A 90 2.23 -1.47 5.01
CA GLY A 90 2.64 -0.64 6.13
C GLY A 90 3.40 0.63 5.73
N ALA A 91 4.36 0.52 4.80
CA ALA A 91 5.11 1.62 4.19
C ALA A 91 5.75 2.65 5.17
N GLY A 92 6.23 2.19 6.32
CA GLY A 92 7.01 3.00 7.28
C GLY A 92 8.52 2.85 7.07
N GLU A 93 9.28 3.91 7.31
CA GLU A 93 10.76 3.84 7.35
C GLU A 93 11.24 3.46 8.75
N ILE A 94 11.64 2.19 8.91
CA ILE A 94 12.02 1.60 10.21
C ILE A 94 13.51 1.74 10.56
N GLY A 95 14.29 2.47 9.76
CA GLY A 95 15.71 2.76 9.99
C GLY A 95 16.66 1.84 9.23
N ASN A 96 16.16 1.08 8.26
CA ASN A 96 16.95 0.20 7.38
C ASN A 96 17.25 0.83 6.01
N GLY A 97 16.65 1.99 5.69
CA GLY A 97 16.88 2.70 4.44
C GLY A 97 16.29 2.01 3.21
N LEU A 98 15.39 1.04 3.39
CA LEU A 98 14.71 0.39 2.26
C LEU A 98 13.74 1.34 1.56
N PHE A 99 13.11 2.28 2.26
CA PHE A 99 12.21 3.25 1.62
C PHE A 99 12.97 4.14 0.62
N PRO A 100 14.05 4.86 0.98
CA PRO A 100 14.83 5.62 0.01
C PRO A 100 15.50 4.75 -1.07
N ARG A 101 15.90 3.49 -0.75
CA ARG A 101 16.41 2.54 -1.74
C ARG A 101 15.39 2.29 -2.86
N PHE A 102 14.14 1.98 -2.52
CA PHE A 102 13.11 1.69 -3.52
C PHE A 102 12.55 2.93 -4.21
N LEU A 103 12.54 4.10 -3.57
CA LEU A 103 12.28 5.37 -4.27
C LEU A 103 13.36 5.66 -5.33
N LYS A 104 14.65 5.43 -4.99
CA LYS A 104 15.73 5.58 -5.97
C LYS A 104 15.57 4.57 -7.13
N LEU A 105 15.33 3.30 -6.82
CA LEU A 105 15.12 2.26 -7.83
C LEU A 105 13.94 2.57 -8.75
N ALA A 106 12.83 3.07 -8.20
CA ALA A 106 11.67 3.49 -8.96
C ALA A 106 12.03 4.61 -9.96
N LYS A 107 12.75 5.63 -9.48
CA LYS A 107 13.24 6.74 -10.30
C LYS A 107 14.24 6.30 -11.37
N ASP A 108 15.16 5.41 -11.05
CA ASP A 108 16.19 4.91 -11.99
C ASP A 108 15.56 4.14 -13.17
N HIS A 109 14.41 3.49 -12.97
CA HIS A 109 13.71 2.66 -13.97
C HIS A 109 12.36 3.22 -14.44
N GLY A 110 12.02 4.46 -14.10
CA GLY A 110 10.76 5.11 -14.51
C GLY A 110 9.49 4.40 -13.99
N ALA A 111 9.56 3.77 -12.82
CA ALA A 111 8.46 3.06 -12.20
C ALA A 111 7.64 3.94 -11.26
N ALA A 112 6.34 3.71 -11.20
CA ALA A 112 5.51 4.11 -10.07
C ALA A 112 5.18 2.90 -9.19
N MET A 113 5.01 3.14 -7.89
CA MET A 113 4.68 2.14 -6.87
C MET A 113 3.46 2.58 -6.06
N THR A 114 2.87 1.65 -5.29
CA THR A 114 1.80 1.97 -4.33
C THR A 114 2.27 1.71 -2.90
N PHE A 115 2.24 2.74 -2.06
CA PHE A 115 2.60 2.65 -0.65
C PHE A 115 1.32 2.58 0.19
N PHE A 116 0.98 1.41 0.71
CA PHE A 116 -0.13 1.24 1.63
C PHE A 116 0.32 1.61 3.03
N LEU A 117 0.16 2.89 3.38
CA LEU A 117 0.61 3.43 4.67
C LEU A 117 -0.28 2.93 5.81
N SER A 118 0.32 2.39 6.88
CA SER A 118 -0.38 2.18 8.14
C SER A 118 -0.45 3.50 8.92
N GLY A 119 -1.66 3.96 9.28
CA GLY A 119 -1.88 5.27 9.89
C GLY A 119 -1.13 5.47 11.21
N ILE A 120 -1.00 4.41 12.01
CA ILE A 120 -0.25 4.45 13.27
C ILE A 120 1.26 4.65 13.12
N TYR A 121 1.82 4.53 11.91
CA TYR A 121 3.21 4.94 11.66
C TYR A 121 3.40 6.47 11.67
N LEU A 122 2.31 7.24 11.69
CA LEU A 122 2.31 8.69 11.93
C LEU A 122 1.77 9.07 13.32
N LEU A 123 1.57 8.09 14.20
CA LEU A 123 1.15 8.27 15.60
C LEU A 123 2.29 7.87 16.56
N PRO A 124 2.91 8.81 17.30
CA PRO A 124 3.91 8.46 18.30
C PRO A 124 3.38 7.52 19.38
N GLU A 125 4.20 6.61 19.89
CA GLU A 125 3.76 5.62 20.89
C GLU A 125 3.18 6.28 22.16
N SER A 126 3.69 7.43 22.57
CA SER A 126 3.16 8.23 23.70
C SER A 126 1.69 8.64 23.51
N LYS A 127 1.22 8.71 22.26
CA LYS A 127 -0.15 9.02 21.84
C LYS A 127 -0.98 7.77 21.50
N ARG A 128 -0.48 6.54 21.70
CA ARG A 128 -1.22 5.29 21.37
C ARG A 128 -2.63 5.22 21.95
N HIS A 129 -2.89 5.90 23.07
CA HIS A 129 -4.22 5.99 23.69
C HIS A 129 -5.28 6.70 22.83
N LEU A 130 -4.88 7.38 21.75
CA LEU A 130 -5.78 7.92 20.73
C LEU A 130 -6.31 6.83 19.79
N TYR A 131 -5.56 5.74 19.60
CA TYR A 131 -6.00 4.62 18.78
C TYR A 131 -6.99 3.73 19.55
N ARG A 132 -8.16 3.52 18.95
CA ARG A 132 -9.29 2.75 19.47
C ARG A 132 -9.62 1.65 18.46
N PRO A 133 -8.78 0.60 18.38
CA PRO A 133 -8.98 -0.49 17.43
C PRO A 133 -10.33 -1.17 17.64
N PRO A 134 -11.12 -1.43 16.58
CA PRO A 134 -12.34 -2.21 16.69
C PRO A 134 -12.08 -3.55 17.37
N ASN A 135 -12.96 -3.93 18.31
CA ASN A 135 -12.94 -5.21 19.02
C ASN A 135 -11.63 -5.53 19.80
N ASN A 136 -10.77 -4.54 20.08
CA ASN A 136 -9.49 -4.70 20.79
C ASN A 136 -9.29 -3.62 21.88
N PRO A 137 -8.33 -3.79 22.82
CA PRO A 137 -8.03 -2.75 23.82
C PRO A 137 -7.51 -1.44 23.21
N VAL A 138 -7.81 -0.31 23.85
CA VAL A 138 -7.32 1.02 23.45
C VAL A 138 -5.78 1.03 23.38
N GLY A 139 -5.25 1.50 22.24
CA GLY A 139 -3.82 1.55 21.92
C GLY A 139 -3.16 0.22 21.59
N ALA A 140 -3.88 -0.90 21.57
CA ALA A 140 -3.34 -2.18 21.11
C ALA A 140 -3.01 -2.13 19.60
N SER A 141 -2.01 -2.90 19.19
CA SER A 141 -1.59 -3.11 17.80
C SER A 141 -0.72 -4.36 17.73
N ASP A 142 -0.87 -5.18 16.69
CA ASP A 142 -0.01 -6.33 16.40
C ASP A 142 1.29 -5.92 15.66
N ILE A 143 1.35 -4.70 15.10
CA ILE A 143 2.57 -4.05 14.61
C ILE A 143 3.05 -2.94 15.58
N GLY A 144 4.36 -2.68 15.62
CA GLY A 144 4.93 -1.66 16.51
C GLY A 144 4.59 -0.23 16.09
N TYR A 145 4.46 0.67 17.08
CA TYR A 145 4.52 2.11 16.82
C TYR A 145 5.95 2.50 16.44
N LEU A 146 6.09 3.48 15.54
CA LEU A 146 7.40 4.00 15.17
C LEU A 146 7.95 4.94 16.25
N LYS A 147 9.27 4.96 16.40
CA LYS A 147 9.97 6.03 17.14
C LYS A 147 9.84 7.36 16.40
N ASP A 148 9.96 8.47 17.09
CA ASP A 148 9.88 9.83 16.52
C ASP A 148 10.83 10.03 15.32
N GLU A 149 12.06 9.50 15.36
CA GLU A 149 13.03 9.51 14.25
C GLU A 149 12.51 8.78 12.99
N ASN A 150 11.81 7.67 13.19
CA ASN A 150 11.20 6.86 12.14
C ASN A 150 9.89 7.48 11.62
N VAL A 151 9.10 8.13 12.48
CA VAL A 151 7.93 8.93 12.07
C VAL A 151 8.38 10.08 11.16
N ARG A 152 9.42 10.83 11.57
CA ARG A 152 9.98 11.96 10.80
C ARG A 152 10.52 11.51 9.44
N SER A 153 11.17 10.35 9.39
CA SER A 153 11.67 9.74 8.15
C SER A 153 10.54 9.24 7.25
N THR A 154 9.51 8.60 7.83
CA THR A 154 8.30 8.16 7.10
C THR A 154 7.58 9.33 6.46
N LEU A 155 7.34 10.44 7.19
CA LEU A 155 6.75 11.66 6.64
C LEU A 155 7.55 12.22 5.45
N THR A 156 8.89 12.20 5.57
CA THR A 156 9.80 12.67 4.51
C THR A 156 9.67 11.80 3.26
N HIS A 157 9.67 10.47 3.41
CA HIS A 157 9.60 9.55 2.27
C HIS A 157 8.20 9.41 1.67
N VAL A 158 7.13 9.49 2.45
CA VAL A 158 5.74 9.56 1.93
C VAL A 158 5.52 10.84 1.13
N ARG A 159 6.02 12.00 1.60
CA ARG A 159 6.01 13.25 0.82
C ARG A 159 6.79 13.10 -0.49
N GLN A 160 8.00 12.54 -0.43
CA GLN A 160 8.83 12.32 -1.62
C GLN A 160 8.14 11.38 -2.62
N ALA A 161 7.59 10.25 -2.14
CA ALA A 161 6.89 9.26 -2.96
C ALA A 161 5.74 9.88 -3.77
N TRP A 162 4.88 10.68 -3.12
CA TRP A 162 3.78 11.34 -3.82
C TRP A 162 4.28 12.37 -4.85
N LEU A 163 5.35 13.12 -4.52
CA LEU A 163 5.97 14.08 -5.44
C LEU A 163 6.70 13.40 -6.62
N ASP A 164 7.16 12.17 -6.47
CA ASP A 164 7.72 11.35 -7.55
C ASP A 164 6.63 10.60 -8.35
N GLY A 165 5.34 10.84 -8.07
CA GLY A 165 4.21 10.31 -8.82
C GLY A 165 3.70 8.94 -8.35
N HIS A 166 4.17 8.46 -7.20
CA HIS A 166 3.72 7.21 -6.59
C HIS A 166 2.40 7.37 -5.82
N GLU A 167 1.65 6.29 -5.68
CA GLU A 167 0.35 6.30 -4.99
C GLU A 167 0.51 6.07 -3.48
N ILE A 168 -0.29 6.78 -2.67
CA ILE A 168 -0.40 6.53 -1.23
C ILE A 168 -1.79 5.93 -0.92
N GLY A 169 -1.85 4.63 -0.67
CA GLY A 169 -3.04 3.92 -0.18
C GLY A 169 -2.97 3.69 1.33
N THR A 170 -3.91 2.91 1.88
CA THR A 170 -3.91 2.53 3.31
C THR A 170 -3.62 1.05 3.54
N HIS A 171 -2.82 0.76 4.58
CA HIS A 171 -2.75 -0.54 5.24
C HIS A 171 -3.34 -0.48 6.66
N PHE A 172 -4.34 0.40 6.84
CA PHE A 172 -5.13 0.54 8.06
C PHE A 172 -4.26 0.86 9.28
N ASN A 173 -4.52 0.31 10.47
CA ASN A 173 -3.75 0.61 11.67
C ASN A 173 -3.20 -0.67 12.33
N GLY A 174 -3.93 -1.27 13.27
CA GLY A 174 -3.37 -2.20 14.27
C GLY A 174 -3.06 -3.63 13.79
N HIS A 175 -3.29 -3.94 12.50
CA HIS A 175 -2.85 -5.17 11.85
C HIS A 175 -3.29 -6.51 12.50
N PHE A 176 -4.51 -6.59 13.05
CA PHE A 176 -4.97 -7.75 13.84
C PHE A 176 -5.30 -8.99 13.00
N CYS A 177 -4.37 -9.96 12.92
CA CYS A 177 -4.54 -11.14 12.07
C CYS A 177 -5.15 -12.37 12.76
N ALA A 178 -5.34 -12.35 14.08
CA ALA A 178 -5.84 -13.49 14.84
C ALA A 178 -6.70 -13.10 16.06
N GLY A 179 -7.33 -14.10 16.69
CA GLY A 179 -8.15 -13.90 17.89
C GLY A 179 -9.56 -13.38 17.63
N SER A 180 -10.20 -12.86 18.68
CA SER A 180 -11.55 -12.29 18.62
C SER A 180 -11.59 -10.90 17.98
N GLY A 181 -10.52 -10.12 18.12
CA GLY A 181 -10.38 -8.78 17.56
C GLY A 181 -9.81 -8.72 16.13
N SER A 182 -9.62 -9.86 15.47
CA SER A 182 -9.04 -9.90 14.12
C SER A 182 -9.88 -9.14 13.09
N VAL A 183 -9.22 -8.48 12.13
CA VAL A 183 -9.85 -7.81 10.98
C VAL A 183 -10.75 -8.76 10.16
N GLY A 184 -10.49 -10.07 10.19
CA GLY A 184 -11.34 -11.08 9.57
C GLY A 184 -12.72 -11.27 10.24
N ARG A 185 -13.02 -10.54 11.31
CA ARG A 185 -14.30 -10.55 12.05
C ARG A 185 -15.01 -9.19 12.07
N TRP A 186 -14.39 -8.16 11.50
CA TRP A 186 -14.88 -6.79 11.56
C TRP A 186 -16.10 -6.57 10.67
N THR A 187 -17.05 -5.76 11.13
CA THR A 187 -18.21 -5.31 10.35
C THR A 187 -17.84 -4.16 9.40
N PRO A 188 -18.72 -3.75 8.46
CA PRO A 188 -18.49 -2.54 7.66
C PRO A 188 -18.31 -1.26 8.52
N GLU A 189 -18.94 -1.19 9.69
CA GLU A 189 -18.83 -0.10 10.66
C GLU A 189 -17.49 -0.12 11.40
N ASP A 190 -17.01 -1.31 11.79
CA ASP A 190 -15.65 -1.48 12.32
C ASP A 190 -14.60 -1.01 11.29
N TRP A 191 -14.77 -1.38 10.02
CA TRP A 191 -13.91 -0.89 8.92
C TRP A 191 -13.99 0.62 8.72
N GLN A 192 -15.17 1.24 8.82
CA GLN A 192 -15.31 2.70 8.77
C GLN A 192 -14.52 3.35 9.92
N SER A 193 -14.67 2.84 11.15
CA SER A 193 -13.95 3.32 12.34
C SER A 193 -12.43 3.21 12.20
N GLU A 194 -11.92 2.11 11.63
CA GLU A 194 -10.49 1.96 11.36
C GLU A 194 -10.00 2.94 10.29
N ILE A 195 -10.75 3.13 9.20
CA ILE A 195 -10.40 4.07 8.12
C ILE A 195 -10.40 5.51 8.63
N ASP A 196 -11.42 5.92 9.37
CA ASP A 196 -11.53 7.26 9.95
C ASP A 196 -10.34 7.56 10.88
N GLN A 197 -9.90 6.56 11.66
CA GLN A 197 -8.70 6.67 12.50
C GLN A 197 -7.42 6.74 11.69
N ALA A 198 -7.26 5.90 10.64
CA ALA A 198 -6.09 5.94 9.77
C ALA A 198 -5.98 7.30 9.04
N VAL A 199 -7.10 7.82 8.53
CA VAL A 199 -7.17 9.16 7.91
C VAL A 199 -6.86 10.25 8.95
N SER A 200 -7.39 10.13 10.18
CA SER A 200 -7.12 11.08 11.26
C SER A 200 -5.63 11.15 11.64
N PHE A 201 -4.92 10.02 11.73
CA PHE A 201 -3.49 10.03 12.05
C PHE A 201 -2.65 10.66 10.93
N VAL A 202 -3.01 10.44 9.66
CA VAL A 202 -2.32 11.06 8.51
C VAL A 202 -2.67 12.54 8.34
N THR A 203 -3.90 12.96 8.65
CA THR A 203 -4.33 14.37 8.51
C THR A 203 -4.07 15.24 9.75
N ASN A 204 -3.56 14.66 10.85
CA ASN A 204 -3.24 15.40 12.09
C ASN A 204 -1.87 14.98 12.70
N TRP A 205 -0.91 14.51 11.88
CA TRP A 205 0.42 14.11 12.37
C TRP A 205 1.15 15.25 13.09
N ARG A 206 0.97 16.52 12.70
CA ARG A 206 1.56 17.67 13.41
C ARG A 206 1.06 17.77 14.84
N THR A 207 -0.26 17.72 15.04
CA THR A 207 -0.88 17.73 16.37
C THR A 207 -0.46 16.52 17.21
N ASN A 208 -0.30 15.35 16.58
CA ASN A 208 0.11 14.12 17.26
C ASN A 208 1.60 14.11 17.66
N THR A 209 2.49 14.63 16.80
CA THR A 209 3.96 14.61 16.96
C THR A 209 4.54 15.84 17.64
N GLY A 210 3.92 17.01 17.47
CA GLY A 210 4.51 18.30 17.80
C GLY A 210 5.54 18.81 16.79
N PHE A 211 5.74 18.13 15.65
CA PHE A 211 6.74 18.52 14.64
C PHE A 211 6.29 19.77 13.86
N THR A 212 7.07 20.85 13.96
CA THR A 212 6.83 22.14 13.30
C THR A 212 7.79 22.45 12.16
N ASP A 213 8.87 21.68 12.04
CA ASP A 213 10.01 21.87 11.12
C ASP A 213 9.89 21.08 9.80
N LEU A 214 8.96 20.13 9.72
CA LEU A 214 8.65 19.40 8.49
C LEU A 214 7.65 20.16 7.61
N GLU A 215 7.76 19.94 6.30
CA GLU A 215 6.76 20.34 5.30
C GLU A 215 5.47 19.49 5.40
N PRO A 216 4.29 20.02 5.00
CA PRO A 216 3.04 19.23 4.93
C PRO A 216 3.17 18.05 3.96
N LEU A 217 2.36 17.01 4.13
CA LEU A 217 2.10 16.06 3.05
C LEU A 217 1.38 16.80 1.90
N PRO A 218 1.85 16.74 0.65
CA PRO A 218 1.42 17.63 -0.44
C PRO A 218 0.06 17.28 -1.07
N PHE A 219 -0.76 16.49 -0.37
CA PHE A 219 -2.03 15.97 -0.85
C PHE A 219 -3.12 15.99 0.23
N ASP A 220 -4.37 16.10 -0.22
CA ASP A 220 -5.54 15.78 0.58
C ASP A 220 -5.70 14.25 0.64
N TYR A 221 -5.41 13.65 1.80
CA TYR A 221 -5.41 12.19 1.94
C TYR A 221 -6.81 11.56 1.73
N GLY A 222 -7.89 12.29 2.05
CA GLY A 222 -9.25 11.84 1.77
C GLY A 222 -9.57 11.77 0.26
N LYS A 223 -8.84 12.55 -0.56
CA LYS A 223 -8.91 12.47 -2.03
C LYS A 223 -7.92 11.47 -2.63
N GLU A 224 -6.70 11.40 -2.09
CA GLU A 224 -5.64 10.49 -2.57
C GLU A 224 -5.99 9.02 -2.33
N LEU A 225 -6.64 8.70 -1.22
CA LEU A 225 -6.96 7.33 -0.83
C LEU A 225 -7.99 6.68 -1.77
N LYS A 226 -7.50 5.96 -2.79
CA LYS A 226 -8.31 5.26 -3.82
C LYS A 226 -8.43 3.75 -3.67
N GLY A 227 -7.68 3.16 -2.74
CA GLY A 227 -7.70 1.73 -2.47
C GLY A 227 -6.77 1.34 -1.33
N ALA A 228 -6.74 0.05 -1.04
CA ALA A 228 -6.10 -0.49 0.16
C ALA A 228 -5.59 -1.93 -0.03
N ARG A 229 -4.91 -2.41 1.01
CA ARG A 229 -4.78 -3.83 1.32
C ARG A 229 -5.11 -4.06 2.79
N THR A 230 -5.95 -5.04 3.12
CA THR A 230 -6.22 -5.39 4.52
C THR A 230 -5.07 -6.18 5.15
N PRO A 231 -4.85 -6.03 6.47
CA PRO A 231 -3.92 -6.86 7.23
C PRO A 231 -4.16 -8.36 7.01
N CYS A 232 -3.09 -9.08 6.67
CA CYS A 232 -3.10 -10.51 6.35
C CYS A 232 -4.13 -10.96 5.29
N LEU A 233 -4.64 -10.07 4.43
CA LEU A 233 -5.65 -10.36 3.39
C LEU A 233 -6.98 -10.90 3.96
N LEU A 234 -7.35 -10.44 5.17
CA LEU A 234 -8.56 -10.85 5.89
C LEU A 234 -9.63 -9.74 5.86
N GLY A 235 -10.90 -10.12 5.97
CA GLY A 235 -12.03 -9.19 6.16
C GLY A 235 -12.42 -8.35 4.93
N ARG A 236 -11.86 -8.62 3.74
CA ARG A 236 -12.19 -7.90 2.50
C ARG A 236 -13.69 -7.79 2.26
N ASP A 237 -14.43 -8.88 2.36
CA ASP A 237 -15.84 -8.90 1.94
C ASP A 237 -16.75 -8.03 2.86
N SER A 238 -16.33 -7.74 4.10
CA SER A 238 -16.98 -6.75 4.97
C SER A 238 -16.42 -5.33 4.81
N LEU A 239 -15.22 -5.17 4.25
CA LEU A 239 -14.66 -3.87 3.86
C LEU A 239 -15.35 -3.29 2.62
N LEU A 240 -15.63 -4.11 1.60
CA LEU A 240 -16.11 -3.63 0.28
C LEU A 240 -17.32 -2.67 0.36
N PRO A 241 -18.38 -2.88 1.18
CA PRO A 241 -19.49 -1.93 1.28
C PRO A 241 -19.10 -0.55 1.83
N THR A 242 -18.06 -0.49 2.67
CA THR A 242 -17.50 0.76 3.19
C THR A 242 -16.59 1.43 2.16
N ALA A 243 -15.73 0.66 1.48
CA ALA A 243 -14.90 1.14 0.40
C ALA A 243 -15.73 1.72 -0.77
N GLU A 244 -16.87 1.10 -1.11
CA GLU A 244 -17.79 1.56 -2.17
C GLU A 244 -18.43 2.90 -1.78
N ARG A 245 -18.91 3.02 -0.53
CA ARG A 245 -19.44 4.28 0.03
C ARG A 245 -18.41 5.41 0.06
N LEU A 246 -17.13 5.09 0.25
CA LEU A 246 -16.03 6.04 0.24
C LEU A 246 -15.51 6.36 -1.18
N GLY A 247 -16.07 5.75 -2.24
CA GLY A 247 -15.66 5.98 -3.62
C GLY A 247 -14.27 5.43 -3.94
N TRP A 248 -13.81 4.40 -3.23
CA TRP A 248 -12.58 3.68 -3.59
C TRP A 248 -12.79 2.92 -4.91
N ARG A 249 -11.72 2.83 -5.70
CA ARG A 249 -11.75 2.27 -7.06
C ARG A 249 -11.26 0.83 -7.11
N TYR A 250 -10.37 0.44 -6.20
CA TYR A 250 -9.87 -0.92 -6.11
C TYR A 250 -9.65 -1.38 -4.66
N ASP A 251 -9.58 -2.70 -4.50
CA ASP A 251 -9.12 -3.41 -3.32
C ASP A 251 -8.05 -4.42 -3.74
N SER A 252 -6.98 -4.58 -2.95
CA SER A 252 -5.91 -5.55 -3.22
C SER A 252 -5.78 -6.63 -2.11
N SER A 253 -6.90 -6.93 -1.45
CA SER A 253 -6.98 -7.66 -0.18
C SER A 253 -7.53 -9.09 -0.31
N SER A 254 -7.81 -9.56 -1.52
CA SER A 254 -8.21 -10.96 -1.73
C SER A 254 -7.15 -11.92 -1.19
N PRO A 255 -7.51 -13.05 -0.57
CA PRO A 255 -6.56 -14.03 -0.01
C PRO A 255 -5.85 -14.89 -1.08
N GLY A 256 -5.57 -14.31 -2.25
CA GLY A 256 -4.98 -14.96 -3.42
C GLY A 256 -5.90 -14.95 -4.64
N GLY A 257 -5.28 -14.96 -5.82
CA GLY A 257 -5.95 -15.04 -7.11
C GLY A 257 -5.10 -15.77 -8.16
N LEU A 258 -5.75 -16.18 -9.25
CA LEU A 258 -5.05 -16.62 -10.45
C LEU A 258 -4.46 -15.41 -11.19
N GLN A 259 -3.36 -15.59 -11.91
CA GLN A 259 -2.80 -14.54 -12.76
C GLN A 259 -3.60 -14.40 -14.07
N VAL A 260 -4.77 -13.77 -13.93
CA VAL A 260 -5.73 -13.43 -14.99
C VAL A 260 -6.10 -11.95 -14.87
N TRP A 261 -6.78 -11.40 -15.87
CA TRP A 261 -7.25 -10.02 -15.83
C TRP A 261 -8.32 -9.82 -14.73
N PRO A 262 -8.39 -8.64 -14.08
CA PRO A 262 -9.21 -8.43 -12.90
C PRO A 262 -10.71 -8.28 -13.19
N VAL A 263 -11.51 -8.51 -12.16
CA VAL A 263 -12.98 -8.32 -12.13
C VAL A 263 -13.35 -7.19 -11.18
N ARG A 264 -14.58 -6.67 -11.28
CA ARG A 264 -15.17 -5.85 -10.22
C ARG A 264 -15.98 -6.72 -9.25
N ARG A 265 -15.97 -6.37 -7.97
CA ARG A 265 -16.85 -6.89 -6.90
C ARG A 265 -17.42 -5.69 -6.16
N SER A 266 -18.74 -5.59 -6.03
CA SER A 266 -19.43 -4.46 -5.39
C SER A 266 -18.90 -3.10 -5.86
N GLY A 267 -18.92 -2.88 -7.18
CA GLY A 267 -18.39 -1.66 -7.81
C GLY A 267 -16.86 -1.53 -7.87
N ILE A 268 -16.11 -2.19 -7.00
CA ILE A 268 -14.66 -2.01 -6.78
C ILE A 268 -13.85 -3.03 -7.60
N TRP A 269 -12.70 -2.65 -8.18
CA TRP A 269 -11.78 -3.61 -8.80
C TRP A 269 -11.11 -4.53 -7.78
N ASP A 270 -11.22 -5.86 -7.98
CA ASP A 270 -10.53 -6.90 -7.20
C ASP A 270 -9.15 -7.12 -7.82
N LEU A 271 -8.09 -6.60 -7.17
CA LEU A 271 -6.70 -6.61 -7.64
C LEU A 271 -5.83 -7.51 -6.73
N PRO A 272 -6.08 -8.84 -6.74
CA PRO A 272 -5.54 -9.77 -5.75
C PRO A 272 -4.04 -10.00 -5.93
N LEU A 273 -3.29 -10.23 -4.84
CA LEU A 273 -2.00 -10.90 -4.98
C LEU A 273 -2.19 -12.26 -5.66
N GLN A 274 -1.25 -12.66 -6.52
CA GLN A 274 -1.41 -13.75 -7.46
C GLN A 274 -0.53 -14.95 -7.10
N SER A 275 -1.04 -16.16 -7.29
CA SER A 275 -0.20 -17.36 -7.24
C SER A 275 0.81 -17.35 -8.40
N LEU A 276 2.10 -17.48 -8.11
CA LEU A 276 3.22 -17.49 -9.06
C LEU A 276 3.94 -18.85 -9.04
N PRO A 277 4.53 -19.30 -10.17
CA PRO A 277 5.36 -20.51 -10.20
C PRO A 277 6.52 -20.39 -9.20
N PHE A 278 6.67 -21.38 -8.32
CA PHE A 278 7.70 -21.39 -7.28
C PHE A 278 8.77 -22.46 -7.58
N PRO A 279 9.94 -22.09 -8.13
CA PRO A 279 10.90 -23.08 -8.65
C PRO A 279 11.37 -24.07 -7.58
N GLY A 280 11.33 -25.37 -7.88
CA GLY A 280 11.67 -26.43 -6.92
C GLY A 280 10.50 -26.92 -6.05
N HIS A 281 9.30 -26.35 -6.24
CA HIS A 281 8.07 -26.80 -5.57
C HIS A 281 7.01 -27.23 -6.60
N SER A 282 6.09 -28.10 -6.18
CA SER A 282 4.94 -28.54 -6.99
C SER A 282 3.70 -27.64 -6.84
N PHE A 283 3.82 -26.54 -6.11
CA PHE A 283 2.75 -25.59 -5.84
C PHE A 283 3.19 -24.17 -6.21
N GLU A 284 2.22 -23.29 -6.42
CA GLU A 284 2.46 -21.87 -6.65
C GLU A 284 2.39 -21.09 -5.34
N VAL A 285 3.24 -20.06 -5.21
CA VAL A 285 3.32 -19.20 -4.03
C VAL A 285 2.73 -17.83 -4.34
N LEU A 286 2.03 -17.24 -3.38
CA LEU A 286 1.49 -15.89 -3.52
C LEU A 286 2.62 -14.89 -3.81
N SER A 287 2.33 -13.87 -4.64
CA SER A 287 3.26 -12.86 -5.14
C SER A 287 3.73 -11.83 -4.09
N MET A 288 4.11 -12.32 -2.91
CA MET A 288 4.53 -11.51 -1.77
C MET A 288 5.75 -12.10 -1.06
N ASP A 289 6.66 -11.22 -0.64
CA ASP A 289 7.89 -11.57 0.08
C ASP A 289 7.66 -12.46 1.31
N TYR A 290 6.67 -12.12 2.14
CA TYR A 290 6.28 -12.90 3.31
C TYR A 290 5.83 -14.33 2.95
N ASN A 291 5.12 -14.52 1.84
CA ASN A 291 4.66 -15.83 1.41
C ASN A 291 5.81 -16.69 0.88
N ILE A 292 6.78 -16.10 0.20
CA ILE A 292 8.02 -16.80 -0.19
C ILE A 292 8.81 -17.18 1.06
N LEU A 293 9.00 -16.24 2.00
CA LEU A 293 9.64 -16.48 3.29
C LEU A 293 8.99 -17.62 4.07
N ALA A 294 7.67 -17.57 4.24
CA ALA A 294 6.92 -18.57 4.99
C ALA A 294 7.18 -20.00 4.48
N ASN A 295 7.35 -20.17 3.17
CA ASN A 295 7.63 -21.47 2.56
C ASN A 295 9.13 -21.84 2.57
N GLN A 296 10.04 -20.88 2.44
CA GLN A 296 11.49 -21.13 2.47
C GLN A 296 12.01 -21.42 3.88
N SER A 297 11.62 -20.60 4.86
CA SER A 297 12.16 -20.61 6.23
C SER A 297 11.13 -20.98 7.29
N LYS A 298 9.94 -21.49 6.93
CA LYS A 298 8.87 -21.84 7.90
C LYS A 298 8.51 -20.67 8.82
N SER A 299 8.40 -19.48 8.22
CA SER A 299 8.12 -18.20 8.88
C SER A 299 9.21 -17.69 9.85
N THR A 300 10.42 -18.26 9.92
CA THR A 300 11.51 -17.56 10.63
C THR A 300 12.06 -16.42 9.77
N THR A 301 12.18 -15.24 10.38
CA THR A 301 12.85 -14.05 9.81
C THR A 301 14.37 -14.06 10.04
N ARG A 302 14.88 -15.08 10.75
CA ARG A 302 16.30 -15.32 11.02
C ARG A 302 16.62 -16.80 10.78
N GLY A 303 16.55 -17.20 9.51
CA GLY A 303 16.91 -18.54 9.05
C GLY A 303 18.41 -18.82 9.10
N VAL A 304 18.81 -20.02 8.63
CA VAL A 304 20.23 -20.40 8.55
C VAL A 304 20.90 -19.64 7.40
N PRO A 305 21.92 -18.79 7.64
CA PRO A 305 22.49 -17.92 6.62
C PRO A 305 23.08 -18.63 5.40
N ALA A 306 23.52 -19.89 5.55
CA ALA A 306 24.01 -20.71 4.44
C ALA A 306 22.96 -20.94 3.33
N ASN A 307 21.66 -20.82 3.64
CA ASN A 307 20.58 -20.98 2.66
C ASN A 307 20.28 -19.67 1.89
N TYR A 308 20.72 -18.52 2.40
CA TYR A 308 20.32 -17.19 1.91
C TYR A 308 20.58 -16.97 0.40
N PRO A 309 21.73 -17.38 -0.19
CA PRO A 309 21.95 -17.23 -1.63
C PRO A 309 20.96 -18.02 -2.48
N GLY A 310 20.64 -19.26 -2.07
CA GLY A 310 19.66 -20.10 -2.75
C GLY A 310 18.24 -19.55 -2.62
N TRP A 311 17.86 -19.09 -1.43
CA TRP A 311 16.57 -18.47 -1.15
C TRP A 311 16.36 -17.16 -1.93
N ARG A 312 17.36 -16.27 -1.99
CA ARG A 312 17.35 -15.06 -2.84
C ARG A 312 17.14 -15.42 -4.31
N THR A 313 17.89 -16.40 -4.81
CA THR A 313 17.82 -16.84 -6.22
C THR A 313 16.43 -17.39 -6.54
N GLN A 314 15.89 -18.25 -5.68
CA GLN A 314 14.56 -18.83 -5.83
C GLN A 314 13.46 -17.74 -5.78
N ALA A 315 13.55 -16.78 -4.85
CA ALA A 315 12.60 -15.67 -4.75
C ALA A 315 12.61 -14.78 -6.02
N THR A 316 13.79 -14.42 -6.52
CA THR A 316 13.95 -13.66 -7.77
C THR A 316 13.35 -14.42 -8.95
N ALA A 317 13.60 -15.74 -9.02
CA ALA A 317 13.08 -16.61 -10.07
C ALA A 317 11.56 -16.81 -9.99
N THR A 318 10.93 -16.75 -8.81
CA THR A 318 9.47 -16.73 -8.63
C THR A 318 8.85 -15.51 -9.30
N TYR A 319 9.32 -14.31 -8.98
CA TYR A 319 8.78 -13.07 -9.56
C TYR A 319 8.98 -13.02 -11.08
N LEU A 320 10.18 -13.35 -11.57
CA LEU A 320 10.47 -13.41 -13.01
C LEU A 320 9.73 -14.54 -13.73
N GLY A 321 9.42 -15.65 -13.03
CA GLY A 321 8.58 -16.73 -13.55
C GLY A 321 7.12 -16.30 -13.73
N GLY A 322 6.57 -15.61 -12.73
CA GLY A 322 5.26 -14.96 -12.82
C GLY A 322 5.19 -13.92 -13.94
N PHE A 323 6.23 -13.11 -14.10
CA PHE A 323 6.32 -12.14 -15.19
C PHE A 323 6.33 -12.81 -16.56
N ARG A 324 7.24 -13.77 -16.81
CA ARG A 324 7.30 -14.47 -18.12
C ARG A 324 5.98 -15.16 -18.46
N ARG A 325 5.35 -15.83 -17.49
CA ARG A 325 4.05 -16.51 -17.69
C ARG A 325 2.98 -15.57 -18.24
N ALA A 326 2.89 -14.32 -17.75
CA ALA A 326 1.93 -13.35 -18.31
C ALA A 326 2.45 -12.68 -19.59
N TYR A 327 3.70 -12.22 -19.60
CA TYR A 327 4.30 -11.44 -20.68
C TYR A 327 4.31 -12.18 -22.03
N GLU A 328 4.54 -13.49 -21.99
CA GLU A 328 4.63 -14.37 -23.16
C GLU A 328 3.26 -14.95 -23.58
N THR A 329 2.20 -14.80 -22.75
CA THR A 329 0.89 -15.43 -22.99
C THR A 329 -0.31 -14.48 -22.86
N ASN A 330 -0.90 -14.32 -21.68
CA ASN A 330 -2.22 -13.72 -21.47
C ASN A 330 -2.18 -12.21 -21.13
N ARG A 331 -0.98 -11.65 -20.96
CA ARG A 331 -0.72 -10.26 -20.56
C ARG A 331 -1.45 -9.80 -19.29
N ALA A 332 -1.89 -10.73 -18.46
CA ALA A 332 -2.50 -10.40 -17.17
C ALA A 332 -1.51 -9.56 -16.34
N PRO A 333 -1.98 -8.54 -15.60
CA PRO A 333 -1.10 -7.71 -14.80
C PRO A 333 -0.38 -8.57 -13.74
N LEU A 334 0.83 -8.20 -13.37
CA LEU A 334 1.57 -8.83 -12.26
C LEU A 334 1.56 -7.90 -11.05
N PHE A 335 0.99 -8.34 -9.93
CA PHE A 335 0.95 -7.56 -8.69
C PHE A 335 1.91 -8.16 -7.66
N ILE A 336 2.85 -7.36 -7.13
CA ILE A 336 3.88 -7.82 -6.18
C ILE A 336 3.76 -7.00 -4.88
N GLY A 337 3.45 -7.66 -3.77
CA GLY A 337 3.36 -7.05 -2.44
C GLY A 337 4.61 -7.29 -1.60
N ASN A 338 5.07 -6.28 -0.88
CA ASN A 338 6.34 -6.33 -0.16
C ASN A 338 6.27 -5.56 1.16
N HIS A 339 7.22 -5.81 2.06
CA HIS A 339 7.37 -5.11 3.34
C HIS A 339 8.77 -4.48 3.40
N PHE A 340 8.93 -3.33 4.08
CA PHE A 340 10.26 -2.71 4.28
C PHE A 340 11.04 -3.42 5.39
N GLU A 341 11.38 -4.68 5.14
CA GLU A 341 11.84 -5.64 6.15
C GLU A 341 13.14 -6.35 5.72
N GLU A 342 14.06 -6.50 6.66
CA GLU A 342 15.37 -7.15 6.42
C GLU A 342 15.34 -8.66 6.70
N TRP A 343 14.18 -9.29 6.57
CA TRP A 343 13.99 -10.70 6.89
C TRP A 343 14.97 -11.61 6.15
N ASN A 344 15.54 -12.57 6.88
CA ASN A 344 16.61 -13.46 6.42
C ASN A 344 17.80 -12.70 5.80
N GLY A 345 18.19 -11.56 6.39
CA GLY A 345 19.32 -10.77 5.92
C GLY A 345 19.03 -9.97 4.65
N GLY A 346 17.80 -9.46 4.50
CA GLY A 346 17.39 -8.59 3.40
C GLY A 346 17.17 -9.28 2.05
N ILE A 347 17.31 -10.61 1.97
CA ILE A 347 17.31 -11.36 0.70
C ILE A 347 16.07 -11.16 -0.17
N TYR A 348 14.92 -10.83 0.41
CA TYR A 348 13.69 -10.62 -0.34
C TYR A 348 13.67 -9.26 -1.04
N MET A 349 14.11 -8.20 -0.36
CA MET A 349 14.29 -6.88 -0.98
C MET A 349 15.31 -6.94 -2.11
N ASP A 350 16.39 -7.65 -1.84
CA ASP A 350 17.45 -7.99 -2.79
C ASP A 350 16.99 -8.87 -3.97
N ALA A 351 15.87 -9.57 -3.84
CA ALA A 351 15.23 -10.34 -4.92
C ALA A 351 14.18 -9.51 -5.68
N VAL A 352 13.45 -8.62 -4.99
CA VAL A 352 12.47 -7.69 -5.56
C VAL A 352 13.17 -6.66 -6.46
N GLU A 353 14.32 -6.13 -6.03
CA GLU A 353 15.12 -5.21 -6.84
C GLU A 353 15.63 -5.88 -8.14
N GLU A 354 16.19 -7.08 -8.06
CA GLU A 354 16.68 -7.81 -9.25
C GLU A 354 15.52 -8.26 -10.16
N ALA A 355 14.36 -8.60 -9.59
CA ALA A 355 13.15 -8.86 -10.33
C ALA A 355 12.65 -7.62 -11.10
N LEU A 356 12.64 -6.44 -10.46
CA LEU A 356 12.26 -5.17 -11.11
C LEU A 356 13.19 -4.85 -12.28
N LYS A 357 14.51 -4.91 -12.08
CA LYS A 357 15.51 -4.71 -13.15
C LYS A 357 15.29 -5.67 -14.32
N GLY A 358 15.03 -6.95 -14.03
CA GLY A 358 14.77 -7.97 -15.05
C GLY A 358 13.48 -7.78 -15.87
N MET A 359 12.55 -6.94 -15.38
CA MET A 359 11.29 -6.60 -16.05
C MET A 359 11.31 -5.24 -16.75
N ALA A 360 12.01 -4.25 -16.18
CA ALA A 360 11.96 -2.84 -16.62
C ALA A 360 12.33 -2.64 -18.10
N ASP A 361 13.40 -3.29 -18.57
CA ASP A 361 13.93 -3.11 -19.93
C ASP A 361 13.16 -3.91 -21.01
N LYS A 362 12.04 -4.54 -20.65
CA LYS A 362 11.24 -5.33 -21.60
C LYS A 362 10.25 -4.45 -22.35
N ARG A 363 10.16 -4.66 -23.66
CA ARG A 363 9.27 -3.92 -24.55
C ARG A 363 7.81 -4.02 -24.09
N ASP A 364 7.08 -2.91 -24.15
CA ASP A 364 5.66 -2.81 -23.80
C ASP A 364 5.34 -3.16 -22.32
N VAL A 365 6.33 -3.16 -21.42
CA VAL A 365 6.12 -3.20 -19.96
C VAL A 365 5.75 -1.82 -19.43
N ARG A 366 4.87 -1.79 -18.43
CA ARG A 366 4.50 -0.58 -17.68
C ARG A 366 4.60 -0.86 -16.18
N LEU A 367 5.58 -0.24 -15.53
CA LEU A 367 5.78 -0.30 -14.07
C LEU A 367 4.97 0.83 -13.41
N VAL A 368 3.79 0.52 -12.89
CA VAL A 368 2.78 1.52 -12.51
C VAL A 368 2.22 1.28 -11.11
N SER A 369 1.61 2.31 -10.52
CA SER A 369 0.81 2.16 -9.29
C SER A 369 -0.54 1.48 -9.57
N PHE A 370 -1.20 0.96 -8.52
CA PHE A 370 -2.56 0.42 -8.64
C PHE A 370 -3.57 1.45 -9.14
N ARG A 371 -3.48 2.71 -8.71
CA ARG A 371 -4.27 3.83 -9.24
C ARG A 371 -4.09 4.01 -10.74
N GLN A 372 -2.85 4.08 -11.23
CA GLN A 372 -2.55 4.26 -12.66
C GLN A 372 -2.98 3.05 -13.50
N PHE A 373 -2.82 1.84 -12.97
CA PHE A 373 -3.38 0.63 -13.59
C PHE A 373 -4.91 0.67 -13.64
N THR A 374 -5.55 1.17 -12.58
CA THR A 374 -7.01 1.36 -12.52
C THR A 374 -7.49 2.44 -13.50
N ASP A 375 -6.76 3.54 -13.65
CA ASP A 375 -7.01 4.55 -14.68
C ASP A 375 -7.01 3.90 -16.07
N TRP A 376 -6.05 3.01 -16.35
CA TRP A 376 -6.02 2.27 -17.62
C TRP A 376 -7.20 1.32 -17.79
N LEU A 377 -7.60 0.58 -16.74
CA LEU A 377 -8.76 -0.31 -16.79
C LEU A 377 -10.06 0.44 -17.09
N GLU A 378 -10.24 1.63 -16.52
CA GLU A 378 -11.51 2.36 -16.57
C GLU A 378 -11.79 3.05 -17.92
N VAL A 379 -10.79 3.17 -18.80
CA VAL A 379 -10.99 3.66 -20.18
C VAL A 379 -11.18 2.53 -21.21
N GLN A 380 -11.06 1.25 -20.83
CA GLN A 380 -11.22 0.14 -21.78
C GLN A 380 -12.71 -0.19 -22.04
N ASP A 381 -13.02 -0.67 -23.25
CA ASP A 381 -14.33 -1.28 -23.52
C ASP A 381 -14.54 -2.51 -22.60
N PRO A 382 -15.65 -2.60 -21.85
CA PRO A 382 -15.96 -3.76 -21.01
C PRO A 382 -15.91 -5.12 -21.74
N LYS A 383 -16.15 -5.17 -23.05
CA LYS A 383 -16.01 -6.37 -23.90
C LYS A 383 -14.56 -6.78 -24.10
N VAL A 384 -13.66 -5.81 -24.32
CA VAL A 384 -12.21 -6.06 -24.39
C VAL A 384 -11.73 -6.65 -23.06
N LEU A 385 -12.12 -6.05 -21.93
CA LEU A 385 -11.81 -6.61 -20.61
C LEU A 385 -12.46 -7.99 -20.37
N ALA A 386 -13.66 -8.24 -20.91
CA ALA A 386 -14.30 -9.57 -20.86
C ALA A 386 -13.52 -10.62 -21.66
N ARG A 387 -13.03 -10.28 -22.86
CA ARG A 387 -12.13 -11.16 -23.64
C ARG A 387 -10.80 -11.40 -22.93
N LEU A 388 -10.15 -10.36 -22.42
CA LEU A 388 -8.88 -10.48 -21.70
C LEU A 388 -9.00 -11.42 -20.49
N ARG A 389 -10.12 -11.38 -19.76
CA ARG A 389 -10.46 -12.33 -18.69
C ARG A 389 -10.72 -13.77 -19.15
N GLY A 390 -11.00 -14.00 -20.43
CA GLY A 390 -11.20 -15.32 -21.01
C GLY A 390 -9.92 -16.13 -21.20
N LEU A 391 -8.74 -15.53 -20.97
CA LEU A 391 -7.45 -16.21 -21.01
C LEU A 391 -7.00 -16.62 -19.60
N GLY A 392 -6.90 -17.92 -19.36
CA GLY A 392 -6.37 -18.49 -18.12
C GLY A 392 -4.86 -18.22 -17.91
N PRO A 393 -4.29 -18.59 -16.75
CA PRO A 393 -2.86 -18.45 -16.47
C PRO A 393 -2.02 -19.22 -17.51
N GLY A 394 -1.04 -18.55 -18.13
CA GLY A 394 -0.21 -19.18 -19.16
C GLY A 394 -0.91 -19.46 -20.50
N GLN A 395 -2.16 -19.03 -20.69
CA GLN A 395 -2.89 -19.23 -21.94
C GLN A 395 -2.56 -18.14 -22.96
N SER A 396 -2.01 -18.52 -24.11
CA SER A 396 -1.81 -17.58 -25.23
C SER A 396 -3.11 -17.36 -26.02
N PRO A 397 -3.35 -16.15 -26.57
CA PRO A 397 -4.47 -15.90 -27.47
C PRO A 397 -4.36 -16.75 -28.74
N ALA A 398 -5.40 -17.55 -29.03
CA ALA A 398 -5.45 -18.34 -30.26
C ALA A 398 -5.47 -17.42 -31.50
N GLY A 399 -4.55 -17.63 -32.44
CA GLY A 399 -4.36 -16.75 -33.60
C GLY A 399 -3.59 -15.45 -33.29
N GLY A 400 -3.08 -15.27 -32.07
CA GLY A 400 -2.37 -14.06 -31.64
C GLY A 400 -3.29 -12.90 -31.26
N TRP A 401 -2.71 -11.85 -30.66
CA TRP A 401 -3.45 -10.70 -30.12
C TRP A 401 -4.34 -9.99 -31.15
N SER A 402 -3.86 -9.84 -32.39
CA SER A 402 -4.63 -9.21 -33.47
C SER A 402 -5.95 -9.94 -33.73
N ALA A 403 -5.93 -11.25 -33.99
CA ALA A 403 -7.15 -12.04 -34.17
C ALA A 403 -8.01 -12.08 -32.88
N TYR A 404 -7.36 -12.20 -31.71
CA TYR A 404 -8.06 -12.35 -30.43
C TYR A 404 -8.72 -11.07 -29.91
N LEU A 405 -8.32 -9.88 -30.36
CA LEU A 405 -8.94 -8.61 -29.93
C LEU A 405 -9.65 -7.85 -31.06
N THR A 406 -9.49 -8.22 -32.33
CA THR A 406 -10.27 -7.60 -33.44
C THR A 406 -11.75 -7.99 -33.41
N ALA A 407 -12.10 -9.18 -32.89
CA ALA A 407 -13.48 -9.66 -32.83
C ALA A 407 -14.18 -9.40 -31.46
N ALA A 408 -13.67 -8.45 -30.67
CA ALA A 408 -14.16 -8.10 -29.32
C ALA A 408 -15.51 -7.34 -29.33
#